data_AF-A0A7X6ZG02-F1
#
_entry.id   AF-A0A7X6ZG02-F1
#
_cell.length_a   1.000
_cell.length_b   1.000
_cell.length_c   1.000
_cell.angle_alpha   90.00
_cell.angle_beta   90.00
_cell.angle_gamma   90.00
#
_symmetry.space_group_name_H-M   'P 1'
#
loop_
_entity.id
_entity.type
_entity.pdbx_description
1 polymer ?
#
loop_
_entity_poly.entity_id
_entity_poly.type
_entity_poly.pdbx_seq_one_letter_code
_entity_poly.pdbx_strand_id
1 'polypeptide(L)'
;LAVWRECERVLKPNGKLCINVPLMPMLKRDLDTHYNRHIYDIQSSMQQSILRNTGLYLLDIYIWNRTNPSKKLMFGSYPYPRNFYAQNTVEFISVYVRDGKPEYTETKEQREDSKLTQEEWIEFTKQIWDIPIPSRGDTAFGKHSAIMPEEIVNRCVRMFTMVNDIVLDPFAGSGTTLKVAKRLRRNYIGYELYGHYRDIIEEKLQSVRGTARSEDKLRV
;
A
#
# COMPACT_ATOMS: atom_id res chain seq x y z
N LEU A 1 14.31 10.44 0.34
CA LEU A 1 14.32 11.27 1.57
C LEU A 1 13.27 12.38 1.54
N ALA A 2 13.15 13.19 0.47
CA ALA A 2 12.20 14.31 0.43
C ALA A 2 10.72 13.89 0.59
N VAL A 3 10.31 12.78 -0.05
CA VAL A 3 8.91 12.34 -0.03
C VAL A 3 8.37 12.04 1.37
N TRP A 4 9.15 11.41 2.26
CA TRP A 4 8.70 11.09 3.62
C TRP A 4 8.45 12.33 4.47
N ARG A 5 9.30 13.35 4.31
CA ARG A 5 9.13 14.65 4.98
C ARG A 5 7.91 15.39 4.45
N GLU A 6 7.66 15.34 3.14
CA GLU A 6 6.44 15.92 2.57
C GLU A 6 5.18 15.16 3.02
N CYS A 7 5.22 13.83 3.10
CA CYS A 7 4.13 13.03 3.67
C CYS A 7 3.87 13.42 5.13
N GLU A 8 4.91 13.52 5.96
CA GLU A 8 4.78 14.01 7.33
C GLU A 8 4.19 15.42 7.39
N ARG A 9 4.67 16.34 6.55
CA ARG A 9 4.21 17.74 6.53
C ARG A 9 2.71 17.85 6.25
N VAL A 10 2.16 17.00 5.38
CA VAL A 10 0.74 17.07 4.98
C VAL A 10 -0.20 16.19 5.80
N LEU A 11 0.31 15.20 6.52
CA LEU A 11 -0.54 14.36 7.40
C LEU A 11 -1.12 15.19 8.54
N LYS A 12 -2.41 15.04 8.87
CA LYS A 12 -2.95 15.61 10.13
C LYS A 12 -2.26 15.00 11.36
N PRO A 13 -2.29 15.65 12.53
CA PRO A 13 -1.93 15.00 13.80
C PRO A 13 -2.64 13.65 13.93
N ASN A 14 -1.91 12.62 14.38
CA ASN A 14 -2.39 11.24 14.39
C ASN A 14 -2.74 10.67 13.00
N GLY A 15 -2.37 11.30 11.89
CA GLY A 15 -2.53 10.78 10.54
C GLY A 15 -1.62 9.57 10.28
N LYS A 16 -2.04 8.66 9.39
CA LYS A 16 -1.33 7.39 9.13
C LYS A 16 -0.66 7.38 7.75
N LEU A 17 0.55 6.83 7.69
CA LEU A 17 1.29 6.53 6.47
C LEU A 17 1.42 5.01 6.34
N CYS A 18 0.77 4.43 5.34
CA CYS A 18 0.86 2.99 5.06
C CYS A 18 1.81 2.75 3.88
N ILE A 19 2.74 1.82 4.02
CA ILE A 19 3.73 1.50 2.97
C ILE A 19 3.76 -0.01 2.77
N ASN A 20 3.37 -0.46 1.58
CA ASN A 20 3.49 -1.85 1.15
C ASN A 20 4.79 -2.07 0.36
N VAL A 21 5.62 -3.01 0.79
CA VAL A 21 6.87 -3.35 0.09
C VAL A 21 7.23 -4.84 0.17
N PRO A 22 7.79 -5.40 -0.92
CA PRO A 22 8.26 -6.78 -0.93
C PRO A 22 9.68 -6.91 -0.36
N LEU A 23 10.08 -8.15 -0.05
CA LEU A 23 11.50 -8.51 -0.06
C LEU A 23 11.98 -8.62 -1.51
N MET A 24 13.14 -8.04 -1.82
CA MET A 24 13.64 -8.00 -3.19
C MET A 24 14.88 -8.89 -3.36
N PRO A 25 14.75 -10.08 -3.96
CA PRO A 25 15.90 -10.90 -4.30
C PRO A 25 16.70 -10.21 -5.42
N MET A 26 17.98 -9.92 -5.17
CA MET A 26 18.86 -9.24 -6.11
C MET A 26 19.54 -10.24 -7.04
N LEU A 27 19.69 -9.89 -8.33
CA LEU A 27 20.53 -10.66 -9.24
C LEU A 27 22.00 -10.40 -8.91
N LYS A 28 22.86 -11.41 -9.04
CA LYS A 28 24.31 -11.26 -8.78
C LYS A 28 24.96 -10.15 -9.60
N ARG A 29 24.53 -9.97 -10.85
CA ARG A 29 25.02 -8.88 -11.71
C ARG A 29 24.70 -7.48 -11.17
N ASP A 30 23.62 -7.35 -10.38
CA ASP A 30 23.14 -6.08 -9.84
C ASP A 30 23.66 -5.85 -8.42
N LEU A 31 23.90 -6.93 -7.64
CA LEU A 31 24.46 -6.86 -6.30
C LEU A 31 25.20 -8.15 -5.93
N ASP A 32 26.53 -8.07 -5.83
CA ASP A 32 27.41 -9.18 -5.44
C ASP A 32 28.10 -8.86 -4.12
N THR A 33 27.50 -9.30 -3.01
CA THR A 33 28.02 -9.04 -1.65
C THR A 33 28.61 -10.28 -0.99
N HIS A 34 28.25 -11.47 -1.47
CA HIS A 34 28.66 -12.76 -0.93
C HIS A 34 28.28 -13.88 -1.92
N TYR A 35 28.67 -15.11 -1.61
CA TYR A 35 28.51 -16.24 -2.52
C TYR A 35 27.05 -16.60 -2.85
N ASN A 36 26.12 -16.35 -1.92
CA ASN A 36 24.69 -16.60 -2.06
C ASN A 36 23.96 -15.39 -2.67
N ARG A 37 22.69 -15.58 -3.04
CA ARG A 37 21.85 -14.50 -3.55
C ARG A 37 21.53 -13.53 -2.41
N HIS A 38 21.80 -12.25 -2.63
CA HIS A 38 21.41 -11.20 -1.69
C HIS A 38 19.89 -10.96 -1.74
N ILE A 39 19.26 -10.87 -0.58
CA ILE A 39 17.86 -10.43 -0.44
C ILE A 39 17.92 -9.03 0.14
N TYR A 40 17.50 -8.04 -0.64
CA TYR A 40 17.42 -6.67 -0.20
C TYR A 40 16.11 -6.45 0.56
N ASP A 41 16.24 -6.15 1.85
CA ASP A 41 15.12 -5.84 2.73
C ASP A 41 14.72 -4.36 2.54
N ILE A 42 13.79 -4.14 1.62
CA ILE A 42 13.25 -2.80 1.33
C ILE A 42 12.49 -2.27 2.56
N GLN A 43 11.79 -3.13 3.29
CA GLN A 43 10.99 -2.74 4.46
C GLN A 43 11.88 -2.12 5.53
N SER A 44 12.94 -2.83 5.93
CA SER A 44 13.86 -2.35 6.96
C SER A 44 14.59 -1.07 6.51
N SER A 45 15.00 -1.01 5.24
CA SER A 45 15.64 0.18 4.66
C SER A 45 14.74 1.41 4.69
N MET A 46 13.47 1.26 4.31
CA MET A 46 12.48 2.34 4.35
C MET A 46 12.15 2.74 5.79
N GLN A 47 11.96 1.77 6.68
CA GLN A 47 11.69 2.04 8.10
C GLN A 47 12.81 2.87 8.73
N GLN A 48 14.07 2.49 8.52
CA GLN A 48 15.21 3.27 8.99
C GLN A 48 15.23 4.67 8.39
N SER A 49 14.91 4.81 7.09
CA SER A 49 14.84 6.11 6.43
C SER A 49 13.78 7.01 7.07
N ILE A 50 12.58 6.49 7.32
CA ILE A 50 11.47 7.25 7.90
C ILE A 50 11.80 7.64 9.33
N LEU A 51 12.07 6.67 10.21
CA LEU A 51 12.26 6.90 11.65
C LEU A 51 13.45 7.83 11.97
N ARG A 52 14.46 7.91 11.08
CA ARG A 52 15.62 8.80 11.27
C ARG A 52 15.41 10.21 10.71
N ASN A 53 14.47 10.41 9.78
CA ASN A 53 14.39 11.65 9.00
C ASN A 53 13.04 12.37 9.10
N THR A 54 12.09 11.82 9.84
CA THR A 54 10.77 12.38 10.12
C THR A 54 10.41 12.20 11.59
N GLY A 55 9.38 12.92 12.07
CA GLY A 55 8.73 12.71 13.36
C GLY A 55 7.59 11.67 13.30
N LEU A 56 7.67 10.70 12.39
CA LEU A 56 6.72 9.59 12.30
C LEU A 56 7.18 8.42 13.17
N TYR A 57 6.24 7.73 13.81
CA TYR A 57 6.50 6.56 14.64
C TYR A 57 5.92 5.31 13.99
N LEU A 58 6.58 4.16 14.13
CA LEU A 58 6.02 2.88 13.70
C LEU A 58 4.81 2.57 14.59
N LEU A 59 3.65 2.40 13.97
CA LEU A 59 2.41 2.01 14.64
C LEU A 59 2.22 0.50 14.59
N ASP A 60 2.36 -0.11 13.40
CA ASP A 60 2.14 -1.55 13.21
C ASP A 60 2.81 -2.06 11.91
N ILE A 61 2.92 -3.38 11.76
CA ILE A 61 3.41 -4.05 10.55
C ILE A 61 2.52 -5.23 10.19
N TYR A 62 1.69 -5.11 9.15
CA TYR A 62 0.94 -6.25 8.62
C TYR A 62 1.78 -7.02 7.59
N ILE A 63 1.53 -8.31 7.48
CA ILE A 63 2.16 -9.21 6.52
C ILE A 63 1.09 -9.61 5.51
N TRP A 64 1.22 -9.15 4.28
CA TRP A 64 0.38 -9.65 3.19
C TRP A 64 0.91 -11.00 2.72
N ASN A 65 0.16 -12.06 2.99
CA ASN A 65 0.40 -13.38 2.41
C ASN A 65 -0.32 -13.52 1.06
N ARG A 66 0.44 -13.68 -0.01
CA ARG A 66 -0.08 -13.86 -1.37
C ARG A 66 -0.60 -15.29 -1.52
N THR A 67 -1.92 -15.46 -1.52
CA THR A 67 -2.56 -16.80 -1.49
C THR A 67 -2.52 -17.55 -2.83
N ASN A 68 -2.17 -16.88 -3.93
CA ASN A 68 -2.01 -17.46 -5.27
C ASN A 68 -0.65 -17.06 -5.89
N PRO A 69 0.49 -17.33 -5.22
CA PRO A 69 1.78 -16.85 -5.68
C PRO A 69 2.18 -17.53 -7.00
N SER A 70 2.99 -16.83 -7.80
CA SER A 70 3.53 -17.37 -9.05
C SER A 70 4.22 -18.71 -8.82
N LYS A 71 4.00 -19.67 -9.74
CA LYS A 71 4.64 -21.00 -9.71
C LYS A 71 6.18 -20.96 -9.86
N LYS A 72 6.79 -19.80 -10.13
CA LYS A 72 8.24 -19.65 -10.22
C LYS A 72 8.86 -19.67 -8.83
N LEU A 73 9.25 -20.87 -8.41
CA LEU A 73 10.01 -21.09 -7.19
C LEU A 73 11.39 -20.41 -7.28
N MET A 74 11.83 -19.78 -6.18
CA MET A 74 13.22 -19.38 -6.05
C MET A 74 14.05 -20.62 -5.74
N PHE A 75 14.54 -21.28 -6.79
CA PHE A 75 15.32 -22.50 -6.61
C PHE A 75 16.72 -22.18 -6.08
N GLY A 76 17.05 -22.88 -5.00
CA GLY A 76 18.39 -23.03 -4.47
C GLY A 76 19.03 -24.34 -4.93
N SER A 77 19.68 -25.05 -4.01
CA SER A 77 20.32 -26.35 -4.25
C SER A 77 19.37 -27.53 -4.57
N TYR A 78 18.18 -27.31 -5.14
CA TYR A 78 17.19 -28.37 -5.37
C TYR A 78 17.75 -29.56 -6.20
N PRO A 79 17.48 -30.83 -5.82
CA PRO A 79 16.67 -31.27 -4.67
C PRO A 79 17.46 -31.42 -3.36
N TYR A 80 18.77 -31.17 -3.34
CA TYR A 80 19.64 -31.47 -2.21
C TYR A 80 19.76 -30.28 -1.24
N PRO A 81 19.56 -30.49 0.07
CA PRO A 81 19.55 -29.39 1.03
C PRO A 81 20.95 -28.80 1.19
N ARG A 82 21.10 -27.48 0.95
CA ARG A 82 22.22 -26.65 1.42
C ARG A 82 21.91 -25.16 1.37
N ASN A 83 21.31 -24.69 0.28
CA ASN A 83 20.98 -23.28 0.06
C ASN A 83 19.57 -23.11 -0.51
N PHE A 84 18.54 -23.67 0.11
CA PHE A 84 17.17 -23.40 -0.31
C PHE A 84 16.78 -21.96 0.04
N TYR A 85 16.08 -21.30 -0.88
CA TYR A 85 15.50 -19.99 -0.63
C TYR A 85 14.03 -20.14 -0.29
N ALA A 86 13.55 -19.32 0.64
CA ALA A 86 12.13 -19.18 0.88
C ALA A 86 11.45 -18.73 -0.42
N GLN A 87 10.25 -19.26 -0.67
CA GLN A 87 9.40 -18.67 -1.69
C GLN A 87 9.04 -17.27 -1.23
N ASN A 88 9.22 -16.28 -2.10
CA ASN A 88 8.81 -14.92 -1.81
C ASN A 88 7.27 -14.87 -1.98
N THR A 89 6.55 -15.20 -0.91
CA THR A 89 5.08 -15.23 -0.88
C THR A 89 4.50 -14.06 -0.09
N VAL A 90 5.32 -13.32 0.66
CA VAL A 90 4.85 -12.24 1.51
C VAL A 90 5.32 -10.87 1.05
N GLU A 91 4.57 -9.83 1.41
CA GLU A 91 5.00 -8.43 1.40
C GLU A 91 4.67 -7.80 2.76
N PHE A 92 5.34 -6.72 3.10
CA PHE A 92 5.17 -6.03 4.38
C PHE A 92 4.42 -4.73 4.19
N ILE A 93 3.38 -4.52 4.99
CA ILE A 93 2.60 -3.30 5.05
C ILE A 93 2.93 -2.63 6.38
N SER A 94 3.91 -1.72 6.37
CA SER A 94 4.27 -0.95 7.56
C SER A 94 3.34 0.26 7.70
N VAL A 95 2.81 0.49 8.89
CA VAL A 95 1.97 1.63 9.22
C VAL A 95 2.73 2.54 10.17
N TYR A 96 2.86 3.82 9.80
CA TYR A 96 3.45 4.85 10.63
C TYR A 96 2.39 5.87 11.03
N VAL A 97 2.57 6.51 12.18
CA VAL A 97 1.69 7.54 12.72
C VAL A 97 2.43 8.84 12.92
N ARG A 98 1.83 9.95 12.51
CA ARG A 98 2.30 11.30 12.85
C ARG A 98 1.95 11.61 14.31
N ASP A 99 2.91 12.14 15.05
CA ASP A 99 2.67 12.54 16.43
C ASP A 99 1.57 13.60 16.55
N GLY A 100 0.95 13.64 17.72
CA GLY A 100 -0.12 14.57 18.07
C GLY A 100 -1.44 13.89 18.39
N LYS A 101 -2.32 14.67 19.02
CA LYS A 101 -3.64 14.20 19.47
C LYS A 101 -4.54 13.90 18.27
N PRO A 102 -5.37 12.85 18.33
CA PRO A 102 -6.38 12.62 17.31
C PRO A 102 -7.38 13.78 17.30
N GLU A 103 -7.69 14.26 16.10
CA GLU A 103 -8.70 15.28 15.86
C GLU A 103 -10.01 14.58 15.45
N TYR A 104 -11.04 14.74 16.27
CA TYR A 104 -12.37 14.19 16.01
C TYR A 104 -13.29 15.29 15.46
N THR A 105 -13.15 15.56 14.17
CA THR A 105 -13.89 16.62 13.47
C THR A 105 -15.06 16.09 12.65
N GLU A 106 -15.23 14.77 12.60
CA GLU A 106 -16.29 14.11 11.86
C GLU A 106 -17.68 14.31 12.48
N THR A 107 -18.70 14.43 11.65
CA THR A 107 -20.10 14.43 12.07
C THR A 107 -20.53 13.03 12.53
N LYS A 108 -21.65 12.96 13.26
CA LYS A 108 -22.25 11.67 13.65
C LYS A 108 -22.56 10.79 12.43
N GLU A 109 -23.04 11.39 11.35
CA GLU A 109 -23.32 10.70 10.08
C GLU A 109 -22.04 10.11 9.49
N GLN A 110 -20.97 10.91 9.37
CA GLN A 110 -19.66 10.44 8.87
C GLN A 110 -19.11 9.29 9.71
N ARG A 111 -19.29 9.33 11.04
CA ARG A 111 -18.85 8.28 11.95
C ARG A 111 -19.64 6.98 11.75
N GLU A 112 -20.96 7.05 11.65
CA GLU A 112 -21.79 5.87 11.39
C GLU A 112 -21.48 5.29 10.00
N ASP A 113 -21.30 6.15 9.00
CA ASP A 113 -20.91 5.81 7.64
C ASP A 113 -19.51 5.18 7.50
N SER A 114 -18.67 5.35 8.52
CA SER A 114 -17.29 4.82 8.55
C SER A 114 -17.15 3.57 9.40
N LYS A 115 -18.26 3.09 9.97
CA LYS A 115 -18.27 1.94 10.88
C LYS A 115 -17.77 0.68 10.18
N LEU A 116 -16.95 -0.08 10.90
CA LEU A 116 -16.62 -1.46 10.56
C LEU A 116 -17.68 -2.38 11.18
N THR A 117 -18.07 -3.43 10.47
CA THR A 117 -18.74 -4.54 11.13
C THR A 117 -17.77 -5.26 12.06
N GLN A 118 -18.30 -6.11 12.95
CA GLN A 118 -17.47 -6.87 13.88
C GLN A 118 -16.54 -7.85 13.13
N GLU A 119 -17.05 -8.47 12.06
CA GLU A 119 -16.30 -9.39 11.20
C GLU A 119 -15.14 -8.67 10.52
N GLU A 120 -15.39 -7.48 9.98
CA GLU A 120 -14.37 -6.66 9.33
C GLU A 120 -13.31 -6.20 10.32
N TRP A 121 -13.72 -5.77 11.51
CA TRP A 121 -12.78 -5.38 12.56
C TRP A 121 -11.87 -6.54 12.96
N ILE A 122 -12.43 -7.73 13.20
CA ILE A 122 -11.64 -8.93 13.53
C ILE A 122 -10.70 -9.30 12.39
N GLU A 123 -11.19 -9.27 11.15
CA GLU A 123 -10.39 -9.67 9.99
C GLU A 123 -9.28 -8.68 9.65
N PHE A 124 -9.56 -7.37 9.73
CA PHE A 124 -8.60 -6.33 9.35
C PHE A 124 -7.49 -6.18 10.39
N THR A 125 -7.77 -6.48 11.66
CA THR A 125 -6.80 -6.38 12.76
C THR A 125 -5.89 -7.61 12.90
N LYS A 126 -6.06 -8.65 12.07
CA LYS A 126 -5.08 -9.75 12.01
C LYS A 126 -3.76 -9.26 11.45
N GLN A 127 -2.65 -9.70 12.03
CA GLN A 127 -1.31 -9.35 11.56
C GLN A 127 -1.01 -9.88 10.14
N ILE A 128 -1.60 -11.04 9.78
CA ILE A 128 -1.39 -11.69 8.48
C ILE A 128 -2.66 -11.54 7.66
N TRP A 129 -2.52 -10.97 6.46
CA TRP A 129 -3.61 -10.77 5.51
C TRP A 129 -3.46 -11.74 4.35
N ASP A 130 -4.38 -12.70 4.27
CA ASP A 130 -4.45 -13.65 3.18
C ASP A 130 -5.21 -13.04 2.00
N ILE A 131 -4.48 -12.40 1.08
CA ILE A 131 -5.07 -11.70 -0.06
C ILE A 131 -4.46 -12.25 -1.36
N PRO A 132 -5.28 -12.61 -2.37
CA PRO A 132 -4.75 -13.03 -3.66
C PRO A 132 -4.15 -11.85 -4.43
N ILE A 133 -3.09 -12.12 -5.19
CA ILE A 133 -2.54 -11.22 -6.22
C ILE A 133 -3.62 -10.94 -7.26
N PRO A 134 -3.73 -9.70 -7.78
CA PRO A 134 -4.71 -9.34 -8.80
C PRO A 134 -4.66 -10.27 -10.02
N SER A 135 -5.83 -10.70 -10.46
CA SER A 135 -5.99 -11.60 -11.60
C SER A 135 -5.99 -10.83 -12.93
N ARG A 136 -6.13 -11.56 -14.06
CA ARG A 136 -6.26 -10.99 -15.42
C ARG A 136 -7.43 -10.01 -15.59
N GLY A 137 -8.37 -9.96 -14.64
CA GLY A 137 -9.52 -9.06 -14.67
C GLY A 137 -9.24 -7.62 -14.25
N ASP A 138 -8.05 -7.30 -13.72
CA ASP A 138 -7.66 -5.91 -13.45
C ASP A 138 -7.35 -5.19 -14.76
N THR A 139 -7.89 -3.99 -14.96
CA THR A 139 -7.68 -3.19 -16.18
C THR A 139 -6.21 -2.80 -16.39
N ALA A 140 -5.39 -2.80 -15.33
CA ALA A 140 -3.96 -2.58 -15.40
C ALA A 140 -3.15 -3.87 -15.69
N PHE A 141 -3.80 -5.04 -15.76
CA PHE A 141 -3.11 -6.31 -16.00
C PHE A 141 -2.38 -6.30 -17.36
N GLY A 142 -1.08 -6.54 -17.34
CA GLY A 142 -0.22 -6.45 -18.53
C GLY A 142 0.19 -5.03 -18.94
N LYS A 143 -0.38 -3.99 -18.32
CA LYS A 143 -0.02 -2.57 -18.54
C LYS A 143 0.80 -1.99 -17.38
N HIS A 144 0.66 -2.53 -16.18
CA HIS A 144 1.45 -2.16 -14.99
C HIS A 144 2.18 -3.39 -14.44
N SER A 145 3.47 -3.26 -14.16
CA SER A 145 4.32 -4.40 -13.78
C SER A 145 4.03 -4.94 -12.38
N ALA A 146 3.48 -4.12 -11.48
CA ALA A 146 3.13 -4.51 -10.11
C ALA A 146 1.81 -3.86 -9.67
N ILE A 147 0.71 -4.60 -9.70
CA ILE A 147 -0.60 -4.08 -9.29
C ILE A 147 -0.83 -4.44 -7.81
N MET A 148 -0.99 -3.42 -6.97
CA MET A 148 -1.40 -3.61 -5.58
C MET A 148 -2.87 -4.07 -5.52
N PRO A 149 -3.21 -5.15 -4.78
CA PRO A 149 -4.60 -5.54 -4.56
C PRO A 149 -5.42 -4.42 -3.93
N GLU A 150 -6.64 -4.20 -4.44
CA GLU A 150 -7.56 -3.21 -3.87
C GLU A 150 -7.90 -3.49 -2.41
N GLU A 151 -7.88 -4.76 -1.99
CA GLU A 151 -8.23 -5.16 -0.62
C GLU A 151 -7.22 -4.64 0.41
N ILE A 152 -5.93 -4.54 0.07
CA ILE A 152 -4.92 -3.94 0.96
C ILE A 152 -5.28 -2.48 1.22
N VAL A 153 -5.58 -1.73 0.16
CA VAL A 153 -5.99 -0.33 0.28
C VAL A 153 -7.30 -0.20 1.03
N ASN A 154 -8.28 -1.08 0.75
CA ASN A 154 -9.58 -1.09 1.40
C ASN A 154 -9.43 -1.19 2.93
N ARG A 155 -8.63 -2.16 3.40
CA ARG A 155 -8.33 -2.33 4.82
C ARG A 155 -7.67 -1.09 5.41
N CYS A 156 -6.60 -0.58 4.79
CA CYS A 156 -5.91 0.61 5.29
C CYS A 156 -6.82 1.85 5.35
N VAL A 157 -7.56 2.15 4.28
CA VAL A 157 -8.44 3.32 4.22
C VAL A 157 -9.56 3.20 5.25
N ARG A 158 -10.18 2.03 5.41
CA ARG A 158 -11.28 1.85 6.35
C ARG A 158 -10.83 1.84 7.82
N MET A 159 -9.63 1.35 8.12
CA MET A 159 -9.10 1.37 9.49
C MET A 159 -8.61 2.75 9.92
N PHE A 160 -8.08 3.55 9.00
CA PHE A 160 -7.29 4.75 9.36
C PHE A 160 -7.88 6.08 8.89
N THR A 161 -9.07 6.09 8.29
CA THR A 161 -9.73 7.31 7.80
C THR A 161 -11.24 7.27 8.05
N MET A 162 -11.87 8.43 8.10
CA MET A 162 -13.33 8.60 8.09
C MET A 162 -13.83 9.00 6.69
N VAL A 163 -15.13 8.85 6.44
CA VAL A 163 -15.77 9.38 5.23
C VAL A 163 -15.48 10.88 5.10
N ASN A 164 -15.14 11.31 3.88
CA ASN A 164 -14.66 12.65 3.52
C ASN A 164 -13.23 13.00 3.97
N ASP A 165 -12.50 12.13 4.67
CA ASP A 165 -11.05 12.33 4.81
C ASP A 165 -10.36 12.27 3.44
N ILE A 166 -9.15 12.83 3.36
CA ILE A 166 -8.30 12.80 2.17
C ILE A 166 -7.32 11.62 2.26
N VAL A 167 -7.28 10.80 1.21
CA VAL A 167 -6.27 9.76 1.00
C VAL A 167 -5.27 10.25 -0.05
N LEU A 168 -4.00 10.37 0.33
CA LEU A 168 -2.93 10.78 -0.58
C LEU A 168 -2.07 9.57 -0.97
N ASP A 169 -1.81 9.43 -2.26
CA ASP A 169 -0.85 8.47 -2.80
C ASP A 169 0.26 9.19 -3.59
N PRO A 170 1.51 9.23 -3.08
CA PRO A 170 2.61 9.90 -3.77
C PRO A 170 3.18 9.06 -4.93
N PHE A 171 2.75 7.81 -5.08
CA PHE A 171 3.20 6.86 -6.10
C PHE A 171 1.98 6.14 -6.69
N ALA A 172 1.05 6.90 -7.27
CA ALA A 172 -0.29 6.42 -7.59
C ALA A 172 -0.30 5.22 -8.57
N GLY A 173 0.71 5.09 -9.43
CA GLY A 173 0.85 3.98 -10.38
C GLY A 173 -0.39 3.89 -11.26
N SER A 174 -1.02 2.72 -11.29
CA SER A 174 -2.28 2.53 -12.03
C SER A 174 -3.54 3.16 -11.38
N GLY A 175 -3.42 3.82 -10.21
CA GLY A 175 -4.53 4.53 -9.56
C GLY A 175 -5.40 3.69 -8.62
N THR A 176 -4.94 2.53 -8.18
CA THR A 176 -5.69 1.65 -7.26
C THR A 176 -6.10 2.38 -5.98
N THR A 177 -5.18 3.13 -5.36
CA THR A 177 -5.48 3.87 -4.13
C THR A 177 -6.61 4.89 -4.32
N LEU A 178 -6.56 5.64 -5.43
CA LEU A 178 -7.53 6.68 -5.75
C LEU A 178 -8.92 6.09 -6.01
N LYS A 179 -8.97 4.98 -6.78
CA LYS A 179 -10.21 4.25 -7.05
C LYS A 179 -10.88 3.78 -5.76
N VAL A 180 -10.11 3.15 -4.87
CA VAL A 180 -10.65 2.62 -3.60
C VAL A 180 -11.08 3.76 -2.67
N ALA A 181 -10.30 4.84 -2.57
CA ALA A 181 -10.67 6.03 -1.80
C ALA A 181 -12.01 6.62 -2.29
N LYS A 182 -12.16 6.81 -3.61
CA LYS A 182 -13.41 7.29 -4.22
C LYS A 182 -14.58 6.36 -3.90
N ARG A 183 -14.41 5.05 -4.06
CA ARG A 183 -15.45 4.04 -3.76
C ARG A 183 -15.89 4.10 -2.29
N LEU A 184 -14.95 4.32 -1.38
CA LEU A 184 -15.21 4.45 0.05
C LEU A 184 -15.63 5.85 0.48
N ARG A 185 -15.98 6.76 -0.45
CA ARG A 185 -16.39 8.14 -0.15
C ARG A 185 -15.33 8.94 0.61
N ARG A 186 -14.05 8.69 0.34
CA ARG A 186 -12.93 9.55 0.73
C ARG A 186 -12.53 10.43 -0.45
N ASN A 187 -12.06 11.63 -0.16
CA ASN A 187 -11.41 12.46 -1.16
C ASN A 187 -10.01 11.88 -1.42
N TYR A 188 -9.42 12.18 -2.59
CA TYR A 188 -8.12 11.61 -2.94
C TYR A 188 -7.22 12.57 -3.70
N ILE A 189 -5.92 12.39 -3.48
CA ILE A 189 -4.86 13.08 -4.20
C ILE A 189 -3.82 12.05 -4.64
N GLY A 190 -3.55 11.98 -5.94
CA GLY A 190 -2.53 11.09 -6.49
C GLY A 190 -1.46 11.87 -7.25
N TYR A 191 -0.20 11.45 -7.07
CA TYR A 191 0.92 11.87 -7.90
C TYR A 191 1.45 10.66 -8.68
N GLU A 192 1.61 10.82 -9.98
CA GLU A 192 2.20 9.82 -10.85
C GLU A 192 3.18 10.49 -11.82
N LEU A 193 4.39 9.94 -11.94
CA LEU A 193 5.44 10.54 -12.77
C LEU A 193 5.26 10.19 -14.25
N TYR A 194 4.71 9.01 -14.53
CA TYR A 194 4.62 8.48 -15.87
C TYR A 194 3.25 8.77 -16.50
N GLY A 195 3.23 9.72 -17.43
CA GLY A 195 2.03 10.17 -18.14
C GLY A 195 1.13 9.07 -18.73
N HIS A 196 1.72 7.95 -19.15
CA HIS A 196 0.98 6.83 -19.76
C HIS A 196 0.04 6.09 -18.79
N TYR A 197 0.16 6.30 -17.47
CA TYR A 197 -0.81 5.77 -16.51
C TYR A 197 -2.07 6.60 -16.39
N ARG A 198 -2.09 7.85 -16.89
CA ARG A 198 -3.22 8.77 -16.77
C ARG A 198 -4.53 8.16 -17.25
N ASP A 199 -4.55 7.62 -18.47
CA ASP A 199 -5.77 7.06 -19.06
C ASP A 199 -6.32 5.89 -18.24
N ILE A 200 -5.43 5.04 -17.70
CA ILE A 200 -5.80 3.90 -16.84
C ILE A 200 -6.37 4.40 -15.51
N ILE A 201 -5.78 5.44 -14.92
CA ILE A 201 -6.28 6.05 -13.69
C ILE A 201 -7.68 6.64 -13.93
N GLU A 202 -7.86 7.40 -15.01
CA GLU A 202 -9.14 8.01 -15.37
C GLU A 202 -10.22 6.94 -15.62
N GLU A 203 -9.90 5.86 -16.34
CA GLU A 203 -10.78 4.71 -16.54
C GLU A 203 -11.21 4.08 -15.20
N LYS A 204 -10.25 3.82 -14.29
CA LYS A 204 -10.53 3.28 -12.96
C LYS A 204 -11.44 4.20 -12.15
N LEU A 205 -11.22 5.52 -12.20
CA LEU A 205 -12.04 6.50 -11.49
C LEU A 205 -13.45 6.61 -12.06
N GLN A 206 -13.62 6.52 -13.38
CA GLN A 206 -14.93 6.53 -14.06
C GLN A 206 -15.74 5.26 -13.76
N SER A 207 -15.07 4.12 -13.55
CA SER A 207 -15.73 2.85 -13.19
C SER A 207 -16.46 2.90 -11.84
N VAL A 208 -16.07 3.81 -10.95
CA VAL A 208 -16.70 3.99 -9.64
C VAL A 208 -17.93 4.89 -9.79
N ARG A 209 -19.12 4.29 -9.75
CA ARG A 209 -20.39 5.02 -9.74
C ARG A 209 -20.58 5.73 -8.39
N GLY A 210 -20.40 7.05 -8.37
CA GLY A 210 -20.57 7.91 -7.19
C GLY A 210 -20.29 9.38 -7.53
N THR A 211 -20.95 10.32 -6.83
CA THR A 211 -20.90 11.77 -7.09
C THR A 211 -19.48 12.31 -7.02
N ALA A 212 -19.04 12.99 -8.09
CA ALA A 212 -17.78 13.73 -8.11
C ALA A 212 -17.79 14.79 -7.01
N ARG A 213 -16.68 14.95 -6.28
CA ARG A 213 -16.55 15.92 -5.18
C ARG A 213 -15.49 16.96 -5.49
N SER A 214 -15.58 18.11 -4.84
CA SER A 214 -14.73 19.29 -5.11
C SER A 214 -13.23 19.08 -4.87
N GLU A 215 -12.84 18.04 -4.12
CA GLU A 215 -11.46 17.76 -3.73
C GLU A 215 -10.80 16.62 -4.50
N ASP A 216 -11.49 15.99 -5.45
CA ASP A 216 -10.93 14.96 -6.34
C ASP A 216 -9.88 15.60 -7.26
N LYS A 217 -8.58 15.35 -6.99
CA LYS A 217 -7.49 15.91 -7.80
C LYS A 217 -6.45 14.85 -8.15
N LEU A 218 -6.32 14.57 -9.45
CA LEU A 218 -5.19 13.82 -10.01
C LEU A 218 -4.15 14.78 -10.58
N ARG A 219 -2.88 14.60 -10.22
CA ARG A 219 -1.75 15.30 -10.84
C ARG A 219 -0.82 14.27 -11.49
N VAL A 220 -0.68 14.38 -12.81
CA VAL A 220 0.24 13.59 -13.65
C VAL A 220 1.19 14.56 -14.32
#